data_AF-A0A258C3D9-F1
#
_entry.id   AF-A0A258C3D9-F1
#
_cell.length_a   1.000
_cell.length_b   1.000
_cell.length_c   1.000
_cell.angle_alpha   90.00
_cell.angle_beta   90.00
_cell.angle_gamma   90.00
#
_symmetry.space_group_name_H-M   'P 1'
#
loop_
_entity.id
_entity.type
_entity.pdbx_description
1 polymer ?
#
loop_
_entity_poly.entity_id
_entity_poly.type
_entity_poly.pdbx_seq_one_letter_code
_entity_poly.pdbx_strand_id
1 'polypeptide(L)' 'MRLFSKLGLTLFATSNDDLRPIMAGVFLEIGYQGATFVATDAHKLVRYRRLEYARRLARA' A
#
# COMPACT_ATOMS: atom_id res chain seq x y z
N MET A 1 7.47 13.87 0.77
CA MET A 1 6.13 14.19 1.33
C MET A 1 4.92 13.50 0.65
N ARG A 2 5.03 12.77 -0.48
CA ARG A 2 3.85 12.11 -1.14
C ARG A 2 3.68 10.60 -0.87
N LEU A 3 4.53 10.00 -0.03
CA LEU A 3 4.48 8.58 0.29
C LEU A 3 3.47 8.29 1.43
N PHE A 4 3.50 9.10 2.48
CA PHE A 4 2.58 8.98 3.64
C PHE A 4 1.10 9.06 3.26
N SER A 5 0.72 9.87 2.27
CA SER A 5 -0.67 9.96 1.83
C SER A 5 -1.21 8.65 1.22
N LYS A 6 -0.33 7.71 0.87
CA LYS A 6 -0.71 6.40 0.33
C LYS A 6 -0.96 5.36 1.41
N LEU A 7 -0.42 5.56 2.62
CA LEU A 7 -0.78 4.75 3.78
C LEU A 7 -2.26 4.93 4.12
N GLY A 8 -2.79 6.15 4.08
CA GLY A 8 -4.22 6.38 4.33
C GLY A 8 -5.16 5.66 3.34
N LEU A 9 -4.71 5.43 2.10
CA LEU A 9 -5.47 4.68 1.09
C LEU A 9 -5.50 3.17 1.32
N THR A 10 -4.65 2.64 2.19
CA THR A 10 -4.58 1.20 2.48
C THR A 10 -4.90 0.88 3.93
N LEU A 11 -4.64 1.80 4.86
CA LEU A 11 -4.78 1.61 6.30
C LEU A 11 -6.20 1.21 6.74
N PHE A 12 -7.25 1.68 6.04
CA PHE A 12 -8.64 1.34 6.41
C PHE A 12 -9.00 -0.16 6.20
N ALA A 13 -8.10 -0.93 5.61
CA ALA A 13 -8.25 -2.36 5.40
C ALA A 13 -7.36 -3.21 6.32
N THR A 14 -6.76 -2.65 7.36
CA THR A 14 -6.06 -3.43 8.40
C THR A 14 -7.06 -4.04 9.39
N SER A 15 -6.69 -5.18 9.97
CA SER A 15 -7.47 -5.83 11.03
C SER A 15 -7.09 -5.30 12.42
N ASN A 16 -8.02 -5.36 13.37
CA ASN A 16 -7.75 -5.15 14.80
C ASN A 16 -7.85 -6.46 15.59
N ASP A 17 -7.74 -7.60 14.91
CA ASP A 17 -7.82 -8.93 15.51
C ASP A 17 -6.47 -9.32 16.13
N ASP A 18 -6.44 -9.37 17.46
CA ASP A 18 -5.25 -9.73 18.25
C ASP A 18 -4.74 -11.15 17.97
N LEU A 19 -5.60 -12.06 17.45
CA LEU A 19 -5.18 -13.41 17.06
C LEU A 19 -4.36 -13.42 15.76
N ARG A 20 -4.45 -12.36 14.96
CA ARG A 20 -3.79 -12.23 13.64
C ARG A 20 -3.06 -10.89 13.51
N PRO A 21 -2.03 -10.63 14.34
CA PRO A 21 -1.33 -9.34 14.37
C PRO A 21 -0.61 -9.02 13.05
N ILE A 22 -0.33 -10.03 12.23
CA ILE A 22 0.22 -9.86 10.87
C ILE A 22 -0.68 -9.00 9.97
N MET A 23 -1.99 -8.98 10.23
CA MET A 23 -3.00 -8.21 9.47
C MET A 23 -3.26 -6.81 10.05
N ALA A 24 -2.65 -6.47 11.19
CA ALA A 24 -2.82 -5.16 11.83
C ALA A 24 -1.96 -4.04 11.21
N GLY A 25 -1.17 -4.36 10.18
CA GLY A 25 -0.29 -3.43 9.51
C GLY A 25 -0.54 -3.32 8.01
N VAL A 26 0.14 -2.34 7.39
CA VAL A 26 0.23 -2.22 5.94
C VAL A 26 1.54 -2.86 5.48
N PHE A 27 1.45 -3.87 4.63
CA PHE A 27 2.60 -4.41 3.93
C PHE A 27 3.12 -3.41 2.90
N LEU A 28 4.41 -3.12 2.94
CA LEU A 28 5.08 -2.16 2.07
C LEU A 28 6.24 -2.84 1.35
N GLU A 29 6.13 -2.92 0.03
CA GLU A 29 7.21 -3.34 -0.85
C GLU A 29 7.72 -2.13 -1.63
N ILE A 30 9.01 -1.82 -1.49
CA ILE A 30 9.68 -0.74 -2.21
C ILE A 30 10.79 -1.36 -3.03
N GLY A 31 10.78 -1.08 -4.34
CA GLY A 31 11.84 -1.48 -5.25
C GLY A 31 12.12 -0.40 -6.30
N TYR A 32 13.10 -0.67 -7.17
CA TYR A 32 13.50 0.27 -8.23
C TYR A 32 12.37 0.64 -9.19
N GLN A 33 11.39 -0.26 -9.37
CA GLN A 33 10.27 -0.06 -10.29
C GLN A 33 9.11 0.74 -9.68
N GLY A 34 9.10 0.92 -8.36
CA GLY A 34 8.03 1.62 -7.66
C GLY A 34 7.77 1.10 -6.26
N ALA A 35 6.56 1.37 -5.77
CA ALA A 35 6.14 0.97 -4.43
C ALA A 35 4.74 0.34 -4.46
N THR A 36 4.58 -0.71 -3.67
CA THR A 36 3.32 -1.43 -3.48
C THR A 36 2.94 -1.41 -2.01
N PHE A 37 1.70 -1.06 -1.72
CA PHE A 37 1.12 -1.02 -0.38
C PHE A 37 -0.06 -1.98 -0.36
N VAL A 38 -0.12 -2.89 0.61
CA VAL A 38 -1.18 -3.89 0.74
C VAL A 38 -1.67 -3.95 2.18
N ALA A 39 -2.98 -3.99 2.36
CA ALA A 39 -3.61 -4.26 3.65
C ALA A 39 -4.83 -5.15 3.46
N THR A 40 -5.10 -6.00 4.45
CA THR A 40 -6.26 -6.91 4.46
C THR A 40 -6.72 -7.18 5.88
N ASP A 41 -8.04 -7.30 6.05
CA ASP A 41 -8.72 -7.70 7.28
C ASP A 41 -9.34 -9.11 7.14
N ALA A 42 -8.88 -9.87 6.15
CA ALA A 42 -9.41 -11.14 5.66
C ALA A 42 -10.78 -11.08 4.96
N HIS A 43 -11.50 -9.96 5.02
CA HIS A 43 -12.77 -9.77 4.29
C HIS A 43 -12.58 -8.93 3.03
N LYS A 44 -11.66 -7.96 3.06
CA LYS A 44 -11.30 -7.13 1.91
C LYS A 44 -9.79 -6.99 1.80
N LEU A 45 -9.31 -6.89 0.57
CA LEU A 45 -7.89 -6.66 0.26
C LEU A 45 -7.75 -5.38 -0.56
N VAL A 46 -6.96 -4.44 -0.04
CA VAL A 46 -6.69 -3.17 -0.71
C VAL A 46 -5.23 -3.14 -1.13
N ARG A 47 -5.00 -2.83 -2.41
CA ARG A 47 -3.66 -2.74 -2.98
C ARG A 47 -3.48 -1.42 -3.74
N TYR A 48 -2.53 -0.61 -3.30
CA TYR A 48 -2.07 0.57 -4.02
C TYR A 48 -0.71 0.30 -4.67
N ARG A 49 -0.61 0.50 -5.99
CA ARG A 49 0.64 0.35 -6.75
C ARG A 49 1.01 1.68 -7.39
N ARG A 50 2.23 2.16 -7.12
CA ARG A 50 2.83 3.31 -7.79
C ARG A 50 3.99 2.83 -8.64
N LEU A 51 3.89 3.03 -9.96
CA LEU A 51 4.98 2.83 -10.90
C LEU A 51 5.73 4.15 -11.08
N GLU A 52 7.05 4.15 -10.90
CA GLU A 52 7.88 5.36 -11.04
C GLU A 52 8.16 5.69 -12.52
N TYR A 53 8.35 4.68 -13.37
CA TYR A 53 8.72 4.89 -14.79
C TYR A 53 7.61 5.51 -15.65
N ALA A 54 6.34 5.24 -15.36
CA ALA A 54 5.22 5.72 -16.17
C ALA A 54 5.00 7.24 -16.10
N ARG A 55 5.49 7.92 -15.06
CA ARG A 55 5.23 9.35 -14.85
C ARG A 55 6.18 10.30 -15.58
N ARG A 56 7.36 9.84 -16.01
CA ARG A 56 8.31 10.69 -16.74
C ARG A 56 7.95 10.84 -18.22
N LEU A 57 7.32 9.83 -18.82
CA LEU A 57 6.95 9.84 -20.24
C LEU A 57 5.64 10.59 -20.52
N ALA A 58 4.69 10.62 -19.57
CA ALA A 58 3.42 11.33 -19.74
C ALA A 58 3.50 12.86 -19.51
N ARG A 59 4.71 13.41 -19.36
CA ARG A 59 4.97 14.84 -19.11
C ARG A 59 5.94 15.46 -20.11
N ALA A 60 6.33 14.71 -21.14
CA ALA A 60 6.98 15.20 -22.35
C ALA A 60 5.92 15.27 -23.45
#